data_AF-A0A1X2HD95-F1
#
_entry.id   AF-A0A1X2HD95-F1
#
_cell.length_a   1.000
_cell.length_b   1.000
_cell.length_c   1.000
_cell.angle_alpha   90.00
_cell.angle_beta   90.00
_cell.angle_gamma   90.00
#
_symmetry.space_group_name_H-M   'P 1'
#
loop_
_entity.id
_entity.type
_entity.pdbx_description
1 polymer ?
#
loop_
_entity_poly.entity_id
_entity_poly.type
_entity_poly.pdbx_seq_one_letter_code
_entity_poly.pdbx_strand_id
1 'polypeptide(L)'
;MAYNVKTLFLIVAILVLSFSSLLRHSRHAPYSFPPIFLVFHIAFHLIHTTAHYLQAPMIERRCVVYGTHAYWTGWCLGVCVFSERLAFFDVPMALFWLLLFERRNAWGIIHWEFVGRLEEDSLRTLAYRTWCLLGCGSAWGLFYIALASYLDGFPLSYLLRPTAVAKLLLVSAFAGTSMICFWSFWTFQYRGVLWKREYRKGVVVWYSEGIARAGDVE
;
A
#
# COMPACT_ATOMS: atom_id res chain seq x y z
N MET A 1 -18.87 2.74 6.99
CA MET A 1 -18.91 3.90 6.07
C MET A 1 -19.17 3.40 4.67
N ALA A 2 -20.07 4.01 3.91
CA ALA A 2 -20.13 3.78 2.47
C ALA A 2 -19.04 4.60 1.77
N TYR A 3 -18.54 4.17 0.62
CA TYR A 3 -17.68 5.03 -0.19
C TYR A 3 -18.47 6.23 -0.70
N ASN A 4 -17.89 7.42 -0.52
CA ASN A 4 -18.46 8.63 -1.09
C ASN A 4 -18.18 8.67 -2.61
N VAL A 5 -18.84 9.58 -3.30
CA VAL A 5 -18.72 9.72 -4.77
C VAL A 5 -17.27 9.99 -5.20
N LYS A 6 -16.50 10.74 -4.41
CA LYS A 6 -15.09 11.06 -4.72
C LYS A 6 -14.20 9.82 -4.62
N THR A 7 -14.34 9.03 -3.56
CA THR A 7 -13.64 7.74 -3.39
C THR A 7 -13.93 6.82 -4.56
N LEU A 8 -15.20 6.65 -4.94
CA LEU A 8 -15.59 5.80 -6.06
C LEU A 8 -15.04 6.29 -7.38
N PHE A 9 -15.12 7.59 -7.65
CA PHE A 9 -14.55 8.20 -8.85
C PHE A 9 -13.04 7.93 -8.95
N LEU A 10 -12.29 8.13 -7.85
CA LEU A 10 -10.85 7.87 -7.81
C LEU A 10 -10.54 6.38 -8.08
N ILE A 11 -11.24 5.45 -7.43
CA ILE A 11 -11.06 4.01 -7.64
C ILE A 11 -11.34 3.64 -9.10
N VAL A 12 -12.45 4.10 -9.67
CA VAL A 12 -12.80 3.82 -11.07
C VAL A 12 -11.78 4.43 -12.03
N ALA A 13 -11.35 5.67 -11.81
CA ALA A 13 -10.32 6.32 -12.61
C ALA A 13 -9.00 5.54 -12.58
N ILE A 14 -8.57 5.09 -11.40
CA ILE A 14 -7.38 4.25 -11.23
C ILE A 14 -7.54 2.94 -12.01
N LEU A 15 -8.67 2.25 -11.89
CA LEU A 15 -8.90 0.98 -12.59
C LEU A 15 -8.89 1.15 -14.10
N VAL A 16 -9.60 2.15 -14.63
CA VAL A 16 -9.67 2.44 -16.07
C VAL A 16 -8.29 2.80 -16.62
N LEU A 17 -7.55 3.68 -15.95
CA LEU A 17 -6.23 4.10 -16.40
C LEU A 17 -5.19 2.98 -16.27
N SER A 18 -5.24 2.19 -15.20
CA SER A 18 -4.34 1.04 -15.04
C SER A 18 -4.61 -0.03 -16.09
N PHE A 19 -5.87 -0.31 -16.40
CA PHE A 19 -6.25 -1.24 -17.46
C PHE A 19 -5.84 -0.73 -18.85
N SER A 20 -6.04 0.56 -19.13
CA SER A 20 -5.57 1.20 -20.36
C SER A 20 -4.05 1.14 -20.49
N SER A 21 -3.31 1.40 -19.41
CA SER A 21 -1.85 1.26 -19.38
C SER A 21 -1.40 -0.19 -19.58
N LEU A 22 -2.12 -1.16 -19.02
CA LEU A 22 -1.84 -2.59 -19.20
C LEU A 22 -2.00 -3.02 -20.66
N LEU A 23 -3.10 -2.62 -21.31
CA LEU A 23 -3.34 -2.91 -22.74
C LEU A 23 -2.29 -2.28 -23.65
N ARG A 24 -1.81 -1.07 -23.32
CA ARG A 24 -0.74 -0.40 -24.08
C ARG A 24 0.61 -1.10 -23.89
N HIS A 25 0.95 -1.50 -22.66
CA HIS A 25 2.19 -2.22 -22.38
C HIS A 25 2.20 -3.62 -23.00
N SER A 26 1.07 -4.34 -23.00
CA SER A 26 0.98 -5.67 -23.60
C SER A 26 1.32 -5.69 -25.10
N ARG A 27 1.26 -4.55 -25.80
CA ARG A 27 1.57 -4.46 -27.23
C ARG A 27 3.04 -4.13 -27.53
N HIS A 28 3.77 -3.56 -26.57
CA HIS A 28 5.09 -2.97 -26.83
C HIS A 28 6.13 -3.15 -25.71
N ALA A 29 5.82 -3.83 -24.60
CA ALA A 29 6.72 -3.91 -23.46
C ALA A 29 7.84 -4.94 -23.67
N PRO A 30 9.13 -4.53 -23.61
CA PRO A 30 10.26 -5.45 -23.63
C PRO A 30 10.51 -6.15 -22.27
N TYR A 31 9.80 -5.75 -21.22
CA TYR A 31 10.02 -6.25 -19.86
C TYR A 31 8.71 -6.62 -19.17
N SER A 32 8.76 -7.69 -18.38
CA SER A 32 7.62 -8.24 -17.66
C SER A 32 7.17 -7.44 -16.44
N PHE A 33 8.00 -6.50 -15.95
CA PHE A 33 7.74 -5.78 -14.70
C PHE A 33 6.49 -4.87 -14.74
N PRO A 34 6.37 -3.86 -15.65
CA PRO A 34 5.24 -2.93 -15.63
C PRO A 34 3.86 -3.60 -15.69
N PRO A 35 3.61 -4.57 -16.59
CA PRO A 35 2.29 -5.20 -16.65
C PRO A 35 1.96 -5.96 -15.36
N ILE A 36 2.94 -6.58 -14.71
CA ILE A 36 2.71 -7.31 -13.46
C ILE A 36 2.43 -6.35 -12.30
N PHE A 37 3.14 -5.23 -12.21
CA PHE A 37 2.85 -4.20 -11.22
C PHE A 37 1.45 -3.59 -11.44
N LEU A 38 1.05 -3.35 -12.69
CA LEU A 38 -0.30 -2.88 -13.03
C LEU A 38 -1.39 -3.91 -12.67
N VAL A 39 -1.14 -5.20 -12.88
CA VAL A 39 -2.05 -6.27 -12.44
C VAL A 39 -2.19 -6.26 -10.92
N PHE A 40 -1.08 -6.13 -10.18
CA PHE A 40 -1.13 -5.96 -8.73
C PHE A 40 -1.93 -4.71 -8.32
N HIS A 41 -1.75 -3.60 -9.02
CA HIS A 41 -2.49 -2.36 -8.76
C HIS A 41 -4.00 -2.55 -8.92
N ILE A 42 -4.43 -3.14 -10.04
CA ILE A 42 -5.83 -3.45 -10.32
C ILE A 42 -6.36 -4.41 -9.26
N ALA A 43 -5.63 -5.48 -8.94
CA ALA A 43 -6.02 -6.46 -7.94
C ALA A 43 -6.20 -5.83 -6.57
N PHE A 44 -5.29 -4.95 -6.13
CA PHE A 44 -5.40 -4.23 -4.87
C PHE A 44 -6.73 -3.47 -4.76
N HIS A 45 -7.09 -2.67 -5.77
CA HIS A 45 -8.31 -1.88 -5.76
C HIS A 45 -9.56 -2.74 -5.87
N LEU A 46 -9.54 -3.80 -6.70
CA LEU A 46 -10.65 -4.73 -6.82
C LEU A 46 -10.90 -5.49 -5.52
N ILE A 47 -9.85 -6.03 -4.90
CA ILE A 47 -9.96 -6.79 -3.64
C ILE A 47 -10.44 -5.86 -2.52
N HIS A 48 -9.85 -4.68 -2.38
CA HIS A 48 -10.25 -3.72 -1.34
C HIS A 48 -11.72 -3.29 -1.50
N THR A 49 -12.12 -2.93 -2.73
CA THR A 49 -13.50 -2.51 -3.03
C THR A 49 -14.49 -3.65 -2.84
N THR A 50 -14.14 -4.86 -3.28
CA THR A 50 -14.97 -6.05 -3.07
C THR A 50 -15.11 -6.37 -1.59
N ALA A 51 -14.02 -6.34 -0.83
CA ALA A 51 -14.04 -6.56 0.61
C ALA A 51 -14.93 -5.54 1.33
N HIS A 52 -14.93 -4.29 0.88
CA HIS A 52 -15.80 -3.25 1.41
C HIS A 52 -17.27 -3.54 1.14
N TYR A 53 -17.65 -3.82 -0.11
CA TYR A 53 -19.04 -4.09 -0.47
C TYR A 53 -19.58 -5.40 0.12
N LEU A 54 -18.75 -6.43 0.21
CA LEU A 54 -19.07 -7.70 0.87
C LEU A 54 -19.01 -7.61 2.40
N GLN A 55 -18.68 -6.44 2.95
CA GLN A 55 -18.61 -6.21 4.40
C GLN A 55 -17.66 -7.20 5.09
N ALA A 56 -16.50 -7.42 4.49
CA ALA A 56 -15.42 -8.29 4.96
C ALA A 56 -14.31 -7.46 5.61
N PRO A 57 -14.50 -6.93 6.85
CA PRO A 57 -13.60 -5.95 7.47
C PRO A 57 -12.19 -6.50 7.71
N MET A 58 -12.05 -7.81 7.87
CA MET A 58 -10.73 -8.44 8.03
C MET A 58 -9.90 -8.38 6.75
N ILE A 59 -10.54 -8.52 5.58
CA ILE A 59 -9.88 -8.43 4.28
C ILE A 59 -9.59 -6.96 3.98
N GLU A 60 -10.55 -6.07 4.20
CA GLU A 60 -10.39 -4.62 4.02
C GLU A 60 -9.21 -4.10 4.86
N ARG A 61 -9.16 -4.46 6.15
CA ARG A 61 -8.06 -4.07 7.05
C ARG A 61 -6.70 -4.56 6.55
N ARG A 62 -6.61 -5.82 6.12
CA ARG A 62 -5.35 -6.36 5.57
C ARG A 62 -4.96 -5.66 4.27
N CYS A 63 -5.92 -5.35 3.40
CA CYS A 63 -5.66 -4.59 2.18
C CYS A 63 -5.12 -3.20 2.49
N VAL A 64 -5.75 -2.46 3.41
CA VAL A 64 -5.27 -1.12 3.79
C VAL A 64 -3.86 -1.20 4.37
N VAL A 65 -3.64 -2.05 5.37
CA VAL A 65 -2.39 -2.09 6.12
C VAL A 65 -1.24 -2.64 5.27
N TYR A 66 -1.40 -3.86 4.75
CA TYR A 66 -0.34 -4.55 4.01
C TYR A 66 -0.29 -4.11 2.56
N GLY A 67 -1.46 -3.89 1.93
CA GLY A 67 -1.55 -3.53 0.53
C GLY A 67 -1.03 -2.14 0.22
N THR A 68 -1.23 -1.12 1.08
CA THR A 68 -0.65 0.21 0.84
C THR A 68 0.87 0.20 0.96
N HIS A 69 1.43 -0.54 1.93
CA HIS A 69 2.88 -0.78 2.03
C HIS A 69 3.41 -1.54 0.81
N ALA A 70 2.74 -2.61 0.40
CA ALA A 70 3.12 -3.41 -0.76
C ALA A 70 3.07 -2.61 -2.06
N TYR A 71 2.03 -1.80 -2.24
CA TYR A 71 1.89 -0.97 -3.41
C TYR A 71 3.00 0.07 -3.52
N TRP A 72 3.23 0.85 -2.46
CA TRP A 72 4.26 1.87 -2.45
C TRP A 72 5.67 1.29 -2.58
N THR A 73 5.98 0.24 -1.83
CA THR A 73 7.30 -0.40 -1.87
C THR A 73 7.57 -1.03 -3.24
N GLY A 74 6.57 -1.71 -3.82
CA GLY A 74 6.67 -2.30 -5.15
C GLY A 74 6.95 -1.25 -6.23
N TRP A 75 6.28 -0.10 -6.15
CA TRP A 75 6.51 1.03 -7.06
C TRP A 75 7.92 1.63 -6.88
N CYS A 76 8.34 1.92 -5.64
CA CYS A 76 9.66 2.46 -5.36
C CYS A 76 10.79 1.54 -5.84
N LEU A 77 10.67 0.23 -5.61
CA LEU A 77 11.65 -0.74 -6.14
C LEU A 77 11.67 -0.73 -7.66
N GLY A 78 10.49 -0.68 -8.27
CA GLY A 78 10.37 -0.57 -9.71
C GLY A 78 11.07 0.65 -10.30
N VAL A 79 10.81 1.83 -9.75
CA VAL A 79 11.39 3.09 -10.26
C VAL A 79 12.85 3.25 -9.87
N CYS A 80 13.24 2.88 -8.65
CA CYS A 80 14.59 3.16 -8.16
C CYS A 80 15.57 2.03 -8.45
N VAL A 81 15.16 0.76 -8.31
CA VAL A 81 16.04 -0.42 -8.48
C VAL A 81 15.99 -0.92 -9.92
N PHE A 82 14.79 -1.02 -10.49
CA PHE A 82 14.53 -1.51 -11.84
C PHE A 82 14.17 -0.38 -12.82
N SER A 83 14.81 0.78 -12.67
CA SER A 83 14.49 2.04 -13.38
C SER A 83 14.45 1.92 -14.89
N GLU A 84 15.28 1.05 -15.47
CA GLU A 84 15.31 0.75 -16.92
C GLU A 84 14.01 0.12 -17.43
N ARG A 85 13.13 -0.30 -16.50
CA ARG A 85 11.96 -1.12 -16.77
C ARG A 85 10.65 -0.41 -16.40
N LEU A 86 10.67 0.78 -15.83
CA LEU A 86 9.47 1.52 -15.38
C LEU A 86 9.54 2.99 -15.75
N ALA A 87 8.50 3.52 -16.40
CA ALA A 87 8.40 4.94 -16.67
C ALA A 87 8.24 5.74 -15.37
N PHE A 88 9.01 6.83 -15.23
CA PHE A 88 9.20 7.61 -14.01
C PHE A 88 7.93 8.32 -13.49
N PHE A 89 6.88 8.46 -14.32
CA PHE A 89 5.61 9.08 -13.95
C PHE A 89 4.42 8.27 -14.48
N ASP A 90 3.71 7.60 -13.58
CA ASP A 90 2.49 6.86 -13.90
C ASP A 90 1.28 7.55 -13.25
N VAL A 91 0.36 8.06 -14.06
CA VAL A 91 -0.87 8.75 -13.61
C VAL A 91 -1.67 7.94 -12.57
N PRO A 92 -1.82 6.60 -12.70
CA PRO A 92 -2.39 5.74 -11.66
C PRO A 92 -1.69 5.86 -10.30
N MET A 93 -0.37 6.07 -10.24
CA MET A 93 0.36 6.25 -8.98
C MET A 93 -0.02 7.58 -8.30
N ALA A 94 -0.14 8.66 -9.07
CA ALA A 94 -0.60 9.94 -8.54
C ALA A 94 -2.04 9.84 -8.02
N LEU A 95 -2.91 9.16 -8.75
CA LEU A 95 -4.28 8.92 -8.32
C LEU A 95 -4.35 8.02 -7.07
N PHE A 96 -3.47 7.03 -6.93
CA PHE A 96 -3.36 6.25 -5.70
C PHE A 96 -3.03 7.13 -4.50
N TRP A 97 -2.07 8.05 -4.62
CA TRP A 97 -1.76 8.99 -3.54
C TRP A 97 -2.94 9.92 -3.23
N LEU A 98 -3.64 10.42 -4.25
CA LEU A 98 -4.86 11.21 -4.05
C LEU A 98 -5.94 10.42 -3.30
N LEU A 99 -6.13 9.14 -3.64
CA LEU A 99 -7.02 8.24 -2.90
C LEU A 99 -6.55 8.03 -1.46
N LEU A 100 -5.25 7.84 -1.25
CA LEU A 100 -4.66 7.68 0.08
C LEU A 100 -4.90 8.92 0.96
N PHE A 101 -4.77 10.13 0.39
CA PHE A 101 -5.09 11.38 1.08
C PHE A 101 -6.59 11.55 1.33
N GLU A 102 -7.45 11.22 0.36
CA GLU A 102 -8.90 11.29 0.50
C GLU A 102 -9.38 10.35 1.60
N ARG A 103 -8.85 9.12 1.65
CA ARG A 103 -9.19 8.08 2.62
C ARG A 103 -8.37 8.11 3.90
N ARG A 104 -7.48 9.09 4.09
CA ARG A 104 -6.52 9.13 5.21
C ARG A 104 -7.16 8.94 6.57
N ASN A 105 -8.37 9.47 6.79
CA ASN A 105 -9.08 9.34 8.05
C ASN A 105 -9.55 7.89 8.27
N ALA A 106 -10.37 7.38 7.33
CA ALA A 106 -10.92 6.03 7.40
C ALA A 106 -9.83 4.94 7.41
N TRP A 107 -8.86 5.03 6.50
CA TRP A 107 -7.75 4.08 6.43
C TRP A 107 -6.74 4.26 7.57
N GLY A 108 -6.54 5.50 8.04
CA GLY A 108 -5.70 5.78 9.21
C GLY A 108 -6.25 5.12 10.47
N ILE A 109 -7.58 5.14 10.68
CA ILE A 109 -8.22 4.43 11.79
C ILE A 109 -8.05 2.93 11.67
N ILE A 110 -8.27 2.37 10.48
CA ILE A 110 -8.08 0.94 10.21
C ILE A 110 -6.64 0.53 10.53
N HIS A 111 -5.67 1.35 10.13
CA HIS A 111 -4.25 1.12 10.39
C HIS A 111 -3.93 1.25 11.89
N TRP A 112 -4.41 2.31 12.56
CA TRP A 112 -4.22 2.53 13.99
C TRP A 112 -4.79 1.37 14.82
N GLU A 113 -6.02 0.94 14.53
CA GLU A 113 -6.68 -0.17 15.21
C GLU A 113 -5.90 -1.48 15.00
N PHE A 114 -5.39 -1.70 13.79
CA PHE A 114 -4.57 -2.87 13.49
C PHE A 114 -3.28 -2.88 14.31
N VAL A 115 -2.56 -1.75 14.36
CA VAL A 115 -1.30 -1.64 15.12
C VAL A 115 -1.57 -1.74 16.62
N GLY A 116 -2.61 -1.10 17.16
CA GLY A 116 -2.95 -1.20 18.58
C GLY A 116 -3.26 -2.64 19.02
N ARG A 117 -3.92 -3.43 18.17
CA ARG A 117 -4.14 -4.87 18.42
C ARG A 117 -2.88 -5.71 18.29
N LEU A 118 -1.92 -5.29 17.47
CA LEU A 118 -0.64 -5.99 17.34
C LEU A 118 0.22 -5.81 18.59
N GLU A 119 0.17 -4.65 19.24
CA GLU A 119 0.99 -4.34 20.43
C GLU A 119 0.73 -5.28 21.62
N GLU A 120 -0.41 -5.98 21.63
CA GLU A 120 -0.73 -7.03 22.60
C GLU A 120 0.18 -8.27 22.46
N ASP A 121 0.83 -8.47 21.31
CA ASP A 121 1.71 -9.60 21.00
C ASP A 121 3.06 -9.11 20.43
N SER A 122 4.12 -9.27 21.21
CA SER A 122 5.47 -8.80 20.88
C SER A 122 6.04 -9.44 19.60
N LEU A 123 5.75 -10.72 19.35
CA LEU A 123 6.23 -11.44 18.17
C LEU A 123 5.51 -10.96 16.91
N ARG A 124 4.18 -10.78 17.00
CA ARG A 124 3.40 -10.24 15.88
C ARG A 124 3.78 -8.80 15.55
N THR A 125 4.04 -7.99 16.58
CA THR A 125 4.54 -6.62 16.41
C THR A 125 5.89 -6.61 15.70
N LEU A 126 6.83 -7.46 16.11
CA LEU A 126 8.14 -7.56 15.48
C LEU A 126 8.03 -8.02 14.01
N ALA A 127 7.20 -9.04 13.75
CA ALA A 127 6.95 -9.53 12.40
C ALA A 127 6.37 -8.43 11.49
N TYR A 128 5.41 -7.65 12.00
CA TYR A 128 4.81 -6.54 11.26
C TYR A 128 5.83 -5.42 10.97
N ARG A 129 6.64 -5.02 11.96
CA ARG A 129 7.70 -4.01 11.76
C ARG A 129 8.74 -4.48 10.75
N THR A 130 9.13 -5.75 10.83
CA THR A 130 10.05 -6.38 9.88
C THR A 130 9.45 -6.38 8.48
N TRP A 131 8.17 -6.71 8.35
CA TRP A 131 7.44 -6.63 7.08
C TRP A 131 7.45 -5.22 6.50
N CYS A 132 7.10 -4.21 7.29
CA CYS A 132 7.03 -2.81 6.83
C CYS A 132 8.38 -2.28 6.37
N LEU A 133 9.48 -2.60 7.06
CA LEU A 133 10.79 -2.03 6.76
C LEU A 133 11.54 -2.80 5.67
N LEU A 134 11.50 -4.14 5.68
CA LEU A 134 12.38 -4.96 4.84
C LEU A 134 11.64 -6.12 4.16
N GLY A 135 10.68 -6.75 4.84
CA GLY A 135 10.03 -7.97 4.34
C GLY A 135 9.23 -7.73 3.07
N CYS A 136 8.47 -6.63 3.01
CA CYS A 136 7.67 -6.28 1.86
C CYS A 136 8.53 -6.01 0.62
N GLY A 137 9.59 -5.23 0.77
CA GLY A 137 10.50 -4.93 -0.32
C GLY A 137 11.37 -6.11 -0.73
N SER A 138 11.75 -6.97 0.23
CA SER A 138 12.44 -8.23 -0.08
C SER A 138 11.55 -9.19 -0.86
N ALA A 139 10.26 -9.29 -0.50
CA ALA A 139 9.29 -10.11 -1.25
C ALA A 139 9.15 -9.62 -2.70
N TRP A 140 8.98 -8.31 -2.90
CA TRP A 140 8.97 -7.72 -4.24
C TRP A 140 10.29 -7.92 -4.98
N GLY A 141 11.41 -7.70 -4.31
CA GLY A 141 12.74 -7.88 -4.88
C GLY A 141 12.99 -9.30 -5.37
N LEU A 142 12.69 -10.31 -4.55
CA LEU A 142 12.79 -11.72 -4.93
C LEU A 142 11.85 -12.03 -6.10
N PHE A 143 10.61 -11.53 -6.06
CA PHE A 143 9.65 -11.73 -7.12
C PHE A 143 10.12 -11.12 -8.45
N TYR A 144 10.64 -9.90 -8.43
CA TYR A 144 11.18 -9.24 -9.62
C TYR A 144 12.46 -9.89 -10.14
N ILE A 145 13.32 -10.40 -9.25
CA ILE A 145 14.49 -11.18 -9.65
C ILE A 145 14.07 -12.47 -10.35
N ALA A 146 13.07 -13.18 -9.81
CA ALA A 146 12.52 -14.39 -10.42
C ALA A 146 11.93 -14.10 -11.81
N LEU A 147 11.15 -13.02 -11.94
CA LEU A 147 10.60 -12.59 -13.22
C LEU A 147 11.70 -12.24 -14.23
N ALA A 148 12.70 -11.45 -13.81
CA ALA A 148 13.80 -11.06 -14.67
C ALA A 148 14.64 -12.26 -15.13
N SER A 149 14.83 -13.26 -14.27
CA SER A 149 15.56 -14.48 -14.60
C SER A 149 14.77 -15.42 -15.50
N TYR A 150 13.46 -15.60 -15.24
CA TYR A 150 12.63 -16.58 -15.92
C TYR A 150 12.02 -16.07 -17.23
N LEU A 151 11.54 -14.82 -17.24
CA LEU A 151 10.85 -14.24 -18.40
C LEU A 151 11.76 -13.38 -19.26
N ASP A 152 12.69 -12.65 -18.64
CA ASP A 152 13.53 -11.68 -19.35
C ASP A 152 14.96 -12.21 -19.64
N GLY A 153 15.32 -13.43 -19.18
CA GLY A 153 16.57 -14.12 -19.51
C GLY A 153 17.83 -13.60 -18.80
N PHE A 154 17.70 -12.85 -17.70
CA PHE A 154 18.86 -12.27 -17.00
C PHE A 154 19.57 -13.29 -16.10
N PRO A 155 20.92 -13.24 -16.02
CA PRO A 155 21.66 -14.10 -15.12
C PRO A 155 21.43 -13.69 -13.66
N LEU A 156 21.05 -14.65 -12.83
CA LEU A 156 20.81 -14.45 -11.39
C LEU A 156 22.01 -13.80 -10.68
N SER A 157 23.24 -14.11 -11.11
CA SER A 157 24.48 -13.55 -10.56
C SER A 157 24.58 -12.02 -10.74
N TYR A 158 23.98 -11.45 -11.78
CA TYR A 158 23.92 -10.00 -11.98
C TYR A 158 22.96 -9.36 -10.97
N LEU A 159 21.83 -10.02 -10.71
CA LEU A 159 20.78 -9.54 -9.81
C LEU A 159 21.13 -9.69 -8.33
N LEU A 160 21.99 -10.66 -7.98
CA LEU A 160 22.49 -10.91 -6.63
C LEU A 160 23.81 -10.19 -6.31
N ARG A 161 24.27 -9.26 -7.16
CA ARG A 161 25.46 -8.45 -6.86
C ARG A 161 25.25 -7.71 -5.54
N PRO A 162 26.27 -7.61 -4.66
CA PRO A 162 26.15 -6.90 -3.38
C PRO A 162 25.61 -5.47 -3.52
N THR A 163 25.97 -4.78 -4.60
CA THR A 163 25.47 -3.43 -4.91
C THR A 163 23.96 -3.42 -5.23
N ALA A 164 23.47 -4.40 -5.99
CA ALA A 164 22.05 -4.55 -6.30
C ALA A 164 21.23 -4.90 -5.04
N VAL A 165 21.75 -5.82 -4.22
CA VAL A 165 21.13 -6.19 -2.93
C VAL A 165 21.10 -4.99 -1.98
N ALA A 166 22.20 -4.26 -1.83
CA ALA A 166 22.26 -3.07 -0.99
C ALA A 166 21.26 -2.00 -1.46
N LYS A 167 21.15 -1.77 -2.78
CA LYS A 167 20.19 -0.84 -3.37
C LYS A 167 18.75 -1.26 -3.09
N LEU A 168 18.43 -2.55 -3.24
CA LEU A 168 17.12 -3.12 -2.93
C LEU A 168 16.76 -2.90 -1.45
N LEU A 169 17.66 -3.23 -0.53
CA LEU A 169 17.43 -3.07 0.92
C LEU A 169 17.26 -1.60 1.29
N LEU A 170 18.07 -0.70 0.72
CA LEU A 170 17.98 0.74 0.97
C LEU A 170 16.64 1.31 0.49
N VAL A 171 16.23 0.99 -0.73
CA VAL A 171 14.94 1.45 -1.29
C VAL A 171 13.77 0.85 -0.50
N SER A 172 13.87 -0.41 -0.07
CA SER A 172 12.86 -1.06 0.77
C SER A 172 12.69 -0.34 2.11
N ALA A 173 13.81 -0.06 2.80
CA ALA A 173 13.81 0.65 4.07
C ALA A 173 13.24 2.06 3.89
N PHE A 174 13.65 2.80 2.86
CA PHE A 174 13.13 4.13 2.56
C PHE A 174 11.61 4.12 2.31
N ALA A 175 11.13 3.23 1.43
CA ALA A 175 9.71 3.11 1.12
C ALA A 175 8.90 2.73 2.37
N GLY A 176 9.38 1.75 3.13
CA GLY A 176 8.79 1.32 4.40
C GLY A 176 8.70 2.47 5.41
N THR A 177 9.81 3.16 5.67
CA THR A 177 9.87 4.30 6.59
C THR A 177 8.92 5.42 6.14
N SER A 178 8.85 5.73 4.85
CA SER A 178 7.95 6.79 4.37
C SER A 178 6.46 6.47 4.59
N MET A 179 6.04 5.20 4.44
CA MET A 179 4.67 4.78 4.76
C MET A 179 4.42 4.80 6.27
N ILE A 180 5.40 4.40 7.08
CA ILE A 180 5.33 4.52 8.55
C ILE A 180 5.16 6.00 8.93
N CYS A 181 5.95 6.91 8.35
CA CYS A 181 5.83 8.35 8.58
C CYS A 181 4.46 8.88 8.15
N PHE A 182 3.97 8.50 6.96
CA PHE A 182 2.66 8.89 6.47
C PHE A 182 1.55 8.48 7.44
N TRP A 183 1.51 7.20 7.82
CA TRP A 183 0.49 6.72 8.75
C TRP A 183 0.64 7.31 10.13
N SER A 184 1.85 7.47 10.64
CA SER A 184 2.08 8.12 11.94
C SER A 184 1.58 9.57 11.93
N PHE A 185 1.84 10.32 10.85
CA PHE A 185 1.38 11.70 10.70
C PHE A 185 -0.16 11.81 10.63
N TRP A 186 -0.87 10.84 10.08
CA TRP A 186 -2.33 10.90 10.01
C TRP A 186 -3.04 10.22 11.19
N THR A 187 -2.29 9.50 12.05
CA THR A 187 -2.85 8.79 13.19
C THR A 187 -2.42 9.33 14.56
N PHE A 188 -1.40 10.22 14.64
CA PHE A 188 -0.93 10.77 15.92
C PHE A 188 -2.01 11.54 16.70
N GLN A 189 -3.06 12.00 16.01
CA GLN A 189 -4.17 12.73 16.61
C GLN A 189 -5.17 11.81 17.32
N TYR A 190 -5.12 10.50 17.06
CA TYR A 190 -6.05 9.53 17.63
C TYR A 190 -5.57 9.06 19.01
N ARG A 191 -6.23 9.53 20.07
CA ARG A 191 -5.97 9.09 21.46
C ARG A 191 -6.78 7.84 21.83
N GLY A 192 -7.89 7.61 21.14
CA GLY A 192 -8.67 6.38 21.20
C GLY A 192 -9.74 6.37 20.11
N VAL A 193 -10.07 5.19 19.59
CA VAL A 193 -11.17 5.02 18.64
C VAL A 193 -12.18 4.07 19.24
N LEU A 194 -13.39 4.56 19.51
CA LEU A 194 -14.52 3.72 19.90
C LEU A 194 -15.16 3.18 18.63
N TRP A 195 -14.86 1.91 18.31
CA TRP A 195 -15.49 1.21 17.21
C TRP A 195 -16.80 0.57 17.68
N LYS A 196 -17.94 1.17 17.31
CA LYS A 196 -19.23 0.48 17.53
C LYS A 196 -19.44 -0.54 16.43
N ARG A 197 -19.20 -1.82 16.76
CA ARG A 197 -19.37 -2.97 15.86
C ARG A 197 -20.76 -3.01 15.19
N GLU A 198 -21.79 -2.56 15.91
CA GLU A 198 -23.18 -2.51 15.46
C GLU A 198 -23.45 -1.40 14.43
N TYR A 199 -22.74 -0.26 14.51
CA TYR A 199 -23.03 0.93 13.71
C TYR A 199 -22.00 1.21 12.60
N ARG A 200 -20.89 0.45 12.54
CA ARG A 200 -19.80 0.64 11.56
C ARG A 200 -19.29 2.08 11.49
N LYS A 201 -19.33 2.74 12.65
CA LYS A 201 -18.83 4.08 12.89
C LYS A 201 -17.69 3.97 13.89
N GLY A 202 -16.54 4.49 13.49
CA GLY A 202 -15.45 4.79 14.41
C GLY A 202 -15.69 6.18 14.96
N VAL A 203 -15.90 6.29 16.27
CA VAL A 203 -15.85 7.58 16.95
C VAL A 203 -14.40 7.80 17.37
N VAL A 204 -13.75 8.77 16.75
CA VAL A 204 -12.40 9.15 17.15
C VAL A 204 -12.52 10.06 18.35
N VAL A 205 -11.77 9.74 19.40
CA VAL A 205 -11.57 10.60 20.55
C VAL A 205 -10.20 11.27 20.39
N TRP A 206 -10.20 12.59 20.31
CA TRP A 206 -8.98 13.41 20.29
C TRP A 206 -9.03 14.48 21.37
N TYR A 207 -7.86 14.91 21.86
CA TYR A 207 -7.76 15.94 22.88
C TYR A 207 -7.32 17.25 22.24
N SER A 208 -8.09 18.30 22.46
CA SER A 208 -7.82 19.65 21.97
C SER A 208 -8.12 20.62 23.11
N GLU A 209 -7.14 21.46 23.46
CA GLU A 209 -7.32 22.56 24.43
C GLU A 209 -7.84 22.10 25.82
N GLY A 210 -7.37 20.98 26.34
CA GLY A 210 -7.82 20.52 27.66
C GLY A 210 -9.15 19.75 27.65
N ILE A 211 -9.76 19.52 26.46
CA ILE A 211 -11.08 18.89 26.33
C ILE A 211 -10.98 17.67 25.40
N ALA A 212 -11.56 16.55 25.84
CA ALA A 212 -11.74 15.36 25.02
C ALA A 212 -12.93 15.59 24.06
N ARG A 213 -12.66 15.57 22.76
CA ARG A 213 -13.66 15.67 21.69
C ARG A 213 -13.89 14.29 21.09
N ALA A 214 -15.15 13.98 20.78
CA ALA A 214 -15.56 12.76 20.11
C ALA A 214 -16.33 13.14 18.84
N GLY A 215 -15.93 12.60 17.69
CA GLY A 215 -16.55 12.92 16.40
C GLY A 215 -16.74 11.68 15.53
N ASP A 216 -17.81 11.71 14.75
CA ASP A 216 -17.98 10.78 13.64
C ASP A 216 -16.91 11.07 12.60
N VAL A 217 -16.34 10.01 12.05
CA VAL A 217 -15.38 10.11 10.96
C VAL A 217 -16.19 10.02 9.67
N GLU A 218 -16.15 11.05 8.84
CA GLU A 218 -16.66 11.01 7.46
C GLU A 218 -15.59 10.51 6.49
#